data_AF-A0A353LLV0-F1
#
_entry.id   AF-A0A353LLV0-F1
#
_cell.length_a   1.000
_cell.length_b   1.000
_cell.length_c   1.000
_cell.angle_alpha   90.00
_cell.angle_beta   90.00
_cell.angle_gamma   90.00
#
_symmetry.space_group_name_H-M   'P 1'
#
loop_
_entity.id
_entity.type
_entity.pdbx_description
1 polymer ?
#
loop_
_entity_poly.entity_id
_entity_poly.type
_entity_poly.pdbx_seq_one_letter_code
_entity_poly.pdbx_strand_id
1 'polypeptide(L)' 'DGRVMGCYLHGLFSADDFRREFLAQLGGRGDGALHYDARIEEILDRWADHLERHLALDAIAALAGIGTPSL' A
#
# COMPACT_ATOMS: atom_id res chain seq x y z
N ASP A 1 29.93 16.99 6.91
CA ASP A 1 30.40 15.77 6.21
C ASP A 1 29.16 14.94 5.85
N GLY A 2 28.53 15.23 4.70
CA GLY A 2 27.16 14.86 4.32
C GLY A 2 26.93 13.37 4.05
N ARG A 3 27.39 12.53 4.98
CA ARG A 3 27.36 11.06 4.92
C ARG A 3 26.04 10.46 5.39
N VAL A 4 25.11 11.30 5.87
CA VAL A 4 23.84 10.87 6.44
C VAL A 4 22.70 11.54 5.67
N MET A 5 21.85 10.72 5.07
CA MET A 5 20.56 11.13 4.52
C MET A 5 19.47 10.47 5.35
N GLY A 6 18.48 11.25 5.78
CA GLY A 6 17.35 10.77 6.57
C GLY A 6 16.04 11.32 6.02
N CYS A 7 15.07 10.44 5.82
CA CYS A 7 13.70 10.77 5.49
C CYS A 7 12.77 9.86 6.29
N TYR A 8 11.48 10.16 6.33
CA TYR A 8 10.48 9.21 6.82
C TYR A 8 10.37 8.04 5.83
N LEU A 9 10.96 6.90 6.22
CA LEU A 9 11.29 5.77 5.34
C LEU A 9 10.06 5.14 4.65
N HIS A 10 8.90 5.17 5.31
CA HIS A 10 7.70 4.47 4.84
C HIS A 10 7.08 5.05 3.57
N GLY A 11 7.28 6.34 3.27
CA GLY A 11 6.74 6.95 2.05
C GLY A 11 7.76 7.05 0.92
N LEU A 12 9.03 7.30 1.24
CA LEU A 12 10.05 7.59 0.22
C LEU A 12 10.36 6.38 -0.67
N PHE A 13 10.30 5.18 -0.10
CA PHE A 13 10.52 3.93 -0.85
C PHE A 13 9.28 3.41 -1.56
N SER A 14 8.09 3.98 -1.35
CA SER A 14 6.90 3.64 -2.16
C SER A 14 7.03 4.17 -3.58
N ALA A 15 7.67 5.33 -3.75
CA ALA A 15 7.98 5.90 -5.06
C ALA A 15 8.98 5.03 -5.82
N ASP A 16 8.51 4.37 -6.88
CA ASP A 16 9.28 3.40 -7.66
C ASP A 16 10.54 4.02 -8.29
N ASP A 17 10.43 5.27 -8.77
CA ASP A 17 11.54 6.01 -9.37
C ASP A 17 12.65 6.30 -8.36
N PHE A 18 12.28 6.79 -7.17
CA PHE A 18 13.23 7.03 -6.10
C PHE A 18 13.92 5.74 -5.68
N ARG A 19 13.12 4.68 -5.43
CA ARG A 19 13.62 3.38 -4.99
C ARG A 19 14.60 2.78 -6.01
N ARG A 20 14.28 2.85 -7.30
CA ARG A 20 15.13 2.35 -8.37
C ARG A 20 16.46 3.09 -8.45
N GLU A 21 16.42 4.42 -8.40
CA GLU A 21 17.61 5.27 -8.47
C GLU A 21 18.49 5.10 -7.23
N PHE A 22 17.89 5.04 -6.04
CA PHE A 22 18.60 4.78 -4.80
C PHE A 22 19.30 3.42 -4.79
N LEU A 23 18.61 2.35 -5.24
CA LEU A 23 19.21 1.01 -5.34
C LEU A 23 20.36 0.97 -6.38
N ALA A 24 20.22 1.69 -7.49
CA ALA A 24 21.27 1.79 -8.50
C ALA A 24 22.56 2.42 -7.93
N GLN A 25 22.42 3.45 -7.10
CA GLN A 25 23.56 4.10 -6.42
C GLN A 25 24.28 3.17 -5.43
N LEU A 26 23.59 2.17 -4.88
CA LEU A 26 24.17 1.15 -4.01
C LEU A 26 24.74 -0.07 -4.77
N GLY A 27 24.73 -0.05 -6.11
CA GLY A 27 25.18 -1.17 -6.95
C GLY A 27 24.14 -2.29 -7.12
N GLY A 28 22.92 -2.10 -6.62
CA GLY A 28 21.78 -2.99 -6.84
C GLY A 28 21.01 -2.64 -8.11
N ARG A 29 20.07 -3.51 -8.49
CA ARG A 29 19.05 -3.20 -9.50
C ARG A 29 17.68 -3.31 -8.86
N GLY A 30 16.94 -2.21 -8.83
CA GLY A 30 15.52 -2.24 -8.49
C GLY A 30 14.73 -3.02 -9.54
N ASP A 31 13.66 -3.68 -9.11
CA ASP A 31 12.69 -4.29 -10.03
C ASP A 31 11.96 -3.16 -10.79
N GLY A 32 12.22 -3.05 -12.08
CA GLY A 32 11.62 -2.03 -12.94
C GLY A 32 10.15 -2.27 -13.28
N ALA A 33 9.63 -3.47 -13.03
CA ALA A 33 8.22 -3.81 -13.20
C ALA A 33 7.41 -3.65 -11.91
N LEU A 34 8.07 -3.36 -10.78
CA LEU A 34 7.40 -3.19 -9.50
C LEU A 34 6.74 -1.82 -9.42
N HIS A 35 5.42 -1.81 -9.60
CA HIS A 35 4.53 -0.70 -9.27
C HIS A 35 3.98 -0.89 -7.86
N TYR A 36 4.68 -0.36 -6.86
CA TYR A 36 4.41 -0.72 -5.47
C TYR A 36 3.02 -0.26 -5.01
N ASP A 37 2.68 1.01 -5.24
CA ASP A 37 1.40 1.58 -4.80
C ASP A 37 0.22 0.90 -5.50
N ALA A 38 0.29 0.74 -6.82
CA ALA A 38 -0.74 0.03 -7.59
C ALA A 38 -0.96 -1.42 -7.10
N ARG A 39 0.11 -2.09 -6.67
CA ARG A 39 0.02 -3.44 -6.12
C ARG A 39 -0.64 -3.46 -4.75
N ILE A 40 -0.41 -2.44 -3.92
CA ILE A 40 -1.10 -2.31 -2.64
C ILE A 40 -2.59 -2.10 -2.88
N GLU A 41 -2.97 -1.20 -3.78
CA GLU A 41 -4.36 -0.97 -4.16
C GLU A 41 -5.04 -2.26 -4.65
N GLU A 42 -4.42 -2.99 -5.59
CA GLU A 42 -4.97 -4.25 -6.10
C GLU A 42 -5.19 -5.29 -4.99
N ILE A 43 -4.26 -5.39 -4.04
CA ILE A 43 -4.39 -6.32 -2.91
C ILE A 43 -5.53 -5.91 -1.99
N LEU A 44 -5.65 -4.61 -1.70
CA LEU A 44 -6.71 -4.07 -0.84
C LEU A 44 -8.09 -4.26 -1.47
N ASP A 45 -8.23 -4.00 -2.77
CA ASP A 45 -9.48 -4.23 -3.50
C ASP A 45 -9.85 -5.72 -3.47
N ARG A 46 -8.91 -6.60 -3.77
CA ARG A 46 -9.16 -8.06 -3.72
C ARG A 46 -9.51 -8.55 -2.33
N TRP A 47 -8.98 -7.92 -1.28
CA TRP A 47 -9.33 -8.21 0.10
C TRP A 47 -10.74 -7.73 0.41
N ALA A 48 -11.10 -6.51 0.01
CA ALA A 48 -12.46 -5.98 0.16
C ALA A 48 -13.48 -6.93 -0.51
N ASP A 49 -13.24 -7.31 -1.76
CA ASP A 49 -14.07 -8.26 -2.51
C ASP A 49 -14.18 -9.62 -1.81
N HIS A 50 -13.12 -10.08 -1.15
CA HIS A 50 -13.13 -11.34 -0.43
C HIS A 50 -13.99 -11.24 0.84
N LEU A 51 -13.85 -10.15 1.59
CA LEU A 51 -14.64 -9.90 2.79
C LEU A 51 -16.12 -9.72 2.46
N GLU A 52 -16.46 -8.95 1.41
CA GLU A 52 -17.83 -8.76 0.95
C GLU A 52 -18.52 -10.07 0.55
N ARG A 53 -17.77 -10.99 -0.07
CA ARG A 53 -18.32 -12.30 -0.48
C ARG A 53 -18.56 -13.26 0.68
N HIS A 54 -17.83 -13.12 1.78
CA HIS A 54 -17.81 -14.13 2.85
C HIS A 54 -18.29 -13.62 4.21
N LEU A 55 -18.44 -12.31 4.40
CA LEU A 55 -18.88 -11.69 5.64
C LEU A 55 -20.15 -10.86 5.42
N ALA A 56 -21.08 -10.94 6.37
CA ALA A 56 -22.24 -10.07 6.43
C ALA A 56 -21.84 -8.69 7.00
N LEU A 57 -21.12 -7.89 6.19
CA LEU A 57 -20.54 -6.62 6.62
C LEU A 57 -21.58 -5.65 7.19
N ASP A 58 -22.79 -5.59 6.62
CA ASP A 58 -23.88 -4.75 7.14
C ASP A 58 -24.32 -5.17 8.55
N ALA A 59 -24.40 -6.48 8.81
CA ALA A 59 -24.77 -6.98 10.13
C ALA A 59 -23.67 -6.70 11.16
N ILE A 60 -22.40 -6.85 10.76
CA ILE A 60 -21.24 -6.52 11.60
C ILE A 60 -21.22 -5.01 11.91
N ALA A 61 -21.45 -4.16 10.90
CA ALA A 61 -21.50 -2.71 11.06
C ALA A 61 -22.63 -2.28 12.02
N ALA A 62 -23.82 -2.85 11.85
CA ALA A 62 -24.96 -2.61 12.74
C ALA A 62 -24.66 -3.00 14.20
N LEU A 63 -24.03 -4.16 14.43
CA LEU A 63 -23.60 -4.60 15.76
C LEU A 63 -22.51 -3.70 16.36
N ALA A 64 -21.60 -3.18 15.52
CA ALA A 64 -20.54 -2.27 15.93
C ALA A 64 -21.03 -0.82 16.15
N GLY A 65 -22.30 -0.52 15.86
CA GLY A 65 -22.84 0.84 15.93
C GLY A 65 -22.31 1.76 14.82
N ILE A 66 -21.72 1.19 13.77
CA ILE A 66 -21.29 1.91 12.57
C ILE A 66 -22.53 1.99 11.68
N GLY A 67 -23.17 3.17 11.63
CA GLY A 67 -24.37 3.37 10.80
C GLY A 67 -24.12 2.98 9.35
N THR A 68 -25.02 2.20 8.76
CA THR A 68 -24.91 1.76 7.36
C THR A 68 -24.89 2.98 6.44
N PRO A 69 -23.87 3.14 5.57
CA PRO A 69 -23.89 4.17 4.55
C PRO A 69 -25.10 3.91 3.64
N SER A 70 -25.94 4.93 3.47
CA SER A 70 -26.98 4.92 2.44
C SER A 70 -26.27 5.03 1.10
N LEU A 71 -26.37 3.99 0.26
CA LEU A 71 -26.15 4.13 -1.18
C LEU A 71 -27.36 4.82 -1.82
#